data_AF-A0A699KX25-F1
#
_entry.id   AF-A0A699KX25-F1
#
_cell.length_a   1.000
_cell.length_b   1.000
_cell.length_c   1.000
_cell.angle_alpha   90.00
_cell.angle_beta   90.00
_cell.angle_gamma   90.00
#
_symmetry.space_group_name_H-M   'P 1'
#
loop_
_entity.id
_entity.type
_entity.pdbx_description
1 polymer ?
#
loop_
_entity_poly.entity_id
_entity_poly.type
_entity_poly.pdbx_seq_one_letter_code
_entity_poly.pdbx_strand_id
1 'polypeptide(L)' 'LKAYSDADWAGCPSTRRSTSRYCVFLSDNLISWSSKRQHTISRSSAEAGYRGVANAVAETAWIQNLLLELHSSLHTAT' A
#
# COMPACT_ATOMS: atom_id res chain seq x y z
N LEU A 1 -9.22 -0.45 10.05
CA LEU A 1 -8.39 -0.96 8.93
C LEU A 1 -6.94 -0.93 9.35
N LYS A 2 -6.16 -1.97 9.01
CA LYS A 2 -4.71 -2.01 9.27
C LYS A 2 -3.99 -2.20 7.96
N ALA A 3 -3.13 -1.25 7.58
CA ALA A 3 -2.39 -1.30 6.34
C ALA A 3 -0.90 -1.45 6.62
N TYR A 4 -0.24 -2.30 5.84
CA TYR A 4 1.21 -2.43 5.83
C TYR A 4 1.72 -2.16 4.42
N SER A 5 2.90 -1.56 4.33
CA SER A 5 3.55 -1.25 3.08
C SER A 5 5.02 -1.62 3.14
N ASP A 6 5.56 -2.06 2.02
CA ASP A 6 6.98 -2.36 1.87
C ASP A 6 7.43 -2.01 0.44
N ALA A 7 8.73 -1.79 0.26
CA ALA A 7 9.29 -1.48 -1.03
C ALA A 7 10.72 -2.02 -1.19
N ASP A 8 10.92 -2.82 -2.23
CA ASP A 8 12.23 -3.28 -2.66
C ASP A 8 12.86 -2.25 -3.59
N TRP A 9 13.92 -1.59 -3.14
CA TRP A 9 14.62 -0.59 -3.94
C TRP A 9 15.50 -1.21 -5.01
N ALA A 10 15.35 -0.73 -6.26
CA ALA A 10 16.16 -1.12 -7.40
C ALA A 10 16.28 -2.65 -7.65
N GLY A 11 15.27 -3.42 -7.22
CA GLY A 11 15.27 -4.88 -7.30
C GLY A 11 15.17 -5.46 -8.71
N CYS A 12 14.85 -4.65 -9.73
CA CYS A 12 14.92 -5.05 -11.13
C CYS A 12 16.32 -4.75 -11.72
N PRO A 13 17.12 -5.75 -12.13
CA PRO A 13 18.46 -5.50 -12.68
C PRO A 13 18.44 -4.70 -13.99
N SER A 14 17.42 -4.90 -14.84
CA SER A 14 17.35 -4.24 -16.16
C SER A 14 16.83 -2.81 -16.10
N THR A 15 15.84 -2.52 -15.27
CA THR A 15 15.20 -1.19 -15.22
C THR A 15 15.57 -0.38 -13.98
N ARG A 16 16.19 -1.02 -12.97
CA ARG A 16 16.47 -0.44 -11.64
C ARG A 16 15.23 0.14 -10.95
N ARG A 17 14.03 -0.24 -11.40
CA ARG A 17 12.76 0.15 -10.78
C ARG A 17 12.55 -0.64 -9.50
N SER A 18 12.06 0.08 -8.49
CA SER A 18 11.65 -0.52 -7.23
C SER A 18 10.33 -1.27 -7.39
N THR A 19 10.08 -2.25 -6.52
CA THR A 19 8.78 -2.91 -6.40
C THR A 19 8.16 -2.44 -5.10
N SER A 20 6.95 -1.89 -5.15
CA SER A 20 6.17 -1.57 -3.96
C SER A 20 5.12 -2.62 -3.74
N ARG A 21 4.89 -2.96 -2.48
CA ARG A 21 3.81 -3.83 -2.06
C ARG A 21 3.06 -3.25 -0.88
N TYR A 22 1.79 -3.57 -0.78
CA TYR A 22 0.99 -3.26 0.38
C TYR A 22 -0.03 -4.36 0.65
N CYS A 23 -0.54 -4.38 1.88
CA CYS A 23 -1.67 -5.20 2.28
C CYS A 23 -2.55 -4.40 3.23
N VAL A 24 -3.87 -4.45 3.01
CA VAL A 24 -4.90 -3.79 3.82
C VAL A 24 -5.78 -4.87 4.43
N PHE A 25 -5.88 -4.83 5.76
CA PHE A 25 -6.67 -5.75 6.56
C PHE A 25 -7.89 -5.06 7.17
N LEU A 26 -9.00 -5.80 7.21
CA LEU A 26 -10.17 -5.51 8.01
C LEU A 26 -10.25 -6.55 9.12
N SER A 27 -9.99 -6.12 10.36
CA SER A 27 -9.67 -7.03 11.48
C SER A 27 -8.50 -7.95 11.09
N ASP A 28 -8.69 -9.26 11.09
CA ASP A 28 -7.67 -10.25 10.72
C ASP A 28 -7.77 -10.71 9.26
N ASN A 29 -8.72 -10.18 8.49
CA ASN A 29 -8.94 -10.57 7.10
C ASN A 29 -8.20 -9.66 6.13
N LEU A 30 -7.41 -10.24 5.22
CA LEU A 30 -6.79 -9.52 4.12
C LEU A 30 -7.85 -9.20 3.05
N ILE A 31 -8.12 -7.91 2.83
CA ILE A 31 -9.18 -7.47 1.90
C ILE A 31 -8.66 -6.80 0.64
N SER A 32 -7.45 -6.23 0.66
CA SER A 32 -6.78 -5.69 -0.53
C SER A 32 -5.27 -5.84 -0.40
N TRP A 33 -4.61 -6.13 -1.52
CA TRP A 33 -3.16 -6.22 -1.60
C TRP A 33 -2.69 -5.90 -3.00
N SER A 34 -1.44 -5.46 -3.10
CA SER A 34 -0.77 -5.32 -4.38
C SER A 34 0.72 -5.55 -4.22
N SER A 35 1.35 -6.04 -5.28
CA SER A 35 2.80 -6.06 -5.44
C SER A 35 3.10 -5.66 -6.88
N LYS A 36 3.63 -4.46 -7.07
CA LYS A 36 3.81 -3.88 -8.40
C LYS A 36 5.10 -3.09 -8.50
N ARG A 37 5.75 -3.19 -9.66
CA ARG A 37 6.87 -2.32 -10.02
C ARG A 37 6.41 -0.86 -10.08
N GLN A 38 7.16 0.02 -9.44
CA GLN A 38 6.95 1.46 -9.52
C GLN A 38 7.12 1.94 -10.96
N HIS A 39 6.30 2.90 -11.38
CA HIS A 39 6.38 3.48 -12.74
C HIS A 39 7.66 4.31 -12.94
N THR A 40 8.17 4.89 -11.85
CA THR A 40 9.38 5.72 -11.84
C THR A 40 10.51 5.00 -11.13
N ILE A 41 11.75 5.35 -11.49
CA ILE A 41 12.94 4.87 -10.77
C ILE A 41 13.08 5.71 -9.49
N SER A 42 13.20 5.06 -8.34
CA SER A 42 13.51 5.72 -7.07
C SER A 42 15.03 5.90 -6.92
N ARG A 43 15.45 7.08 -6.46
CA ARG A 43 16.86 7.43 -6.29
C ARG A 43 17.43 6.97 -4.95
N SER A 44 16.57 6.59 -4.00
CA SER A 44 16.94 6.03 -2.70
C SER A 44 15.92 4.99 -2.23
N SER A 45 16.32 4.18 -1.24
CA SER A 45 15.41 3.26 -0.56
C SER A 45 14.30 3.99 0.19
N ALA A 46 14.60 5.14 0.81
CA ALA A 46 13.62 5.98 1.47
C ALA A 46 12.54 6.47 0.50
N GLU A 47 12.94 6.96 -0.67
CA GLU A 47 11.99 7.39 -1.71
C GLU A 47 11.10 6.21 -2.17
N ALA A 48 11.69 5.03 -2.38
CA ALA A 48 10.95 3.84 -2.74
C ALA A 48 9.91 3.46 -1.67
N GLY A 49 10.30 3.53 -0.39
CA GLY A 49 9.43 3.30 0.76
C GLY A 49 8.28 4.30 0.83
N TYR A 50 8.56 5.60 0.74
CA TYR A 50 7.51 6.64 0.78
C TYR A 50 6.51 6.52 -0.37
N ARG A 51 6.97 6.15 -1.57
CA ARG A 51 6.07 5.84 -2.70
C ARG A 51 5.18 4.62 -2.40
N GLY A 52 5.71 3.60 -1.75
CA GLY A 52 4.94 2.44 -1.27
C GLY A 52 3.87 2.83 -0.25
N VAL A 53 4.24 3.65 0.74
CA VAL A 53 3.32 4.19 1.76
C VAL A 53 2.22 5.02 1.12
N ALA A 54 2.56 5.92 0.20
CA ALA A 54 1.58 6.78 -0.48
C ALA A 54 0.50 5.96 -1.20
N ASN A 55 0.89 4.88 -1.88
CA ASN A 55 -0.04 3.97 -2.54
C ASN A 55 -0.93 3.23 -1.52
N ALA A 56 -0.33 2.73 -0.43
CA ALA A 56 -1.08 2.03 0.62
C ALA A 56 -2.12 2.93 1.30
N VAL A 57 -1.76 4.19 1.56
CA VAL A 57 -2.67 5.19 2.14
C VAL A 57 -3.81 5.52 1.17
N ALA A 58 -3.51 5.73 -0.12
CA ALA A 58 -4.53 6.00 -1.12
C ALA A 58 -5.56 4.86 -1.22
N GLU A 59 -5.10 3.61 -1.27
CA GLU A 59 -5.97 2.43 -1.28
C GLU A 59 -6.78 2.32 0.01
N THR A 60 -6.13 2.51 1.17
CA THR A 60 -6.81 2.41 2.48
C THR A 60 -7.89 3.49 2.64
N ALA A 61 -7.62 4.71 2.17
CA ALA A 61 -8.59 5.80 2.18
C ALA A 61 -9.77 5.51 1.25
N TRP A 62 -9.52 4.95 0.06
CA TRP A 62 -10.59 4.53 -0.85
C TRP A 62 -11.47 3.44 -0.24
N ILE A 63 -10.88 2.39 0.35
CA ILE A 63 -11.60 1.31 1.04
C ILE A 63 -12.41 1.86 2.22
N GLN A 64 -11.81 2.76 3.01
CA GLN A 64 -12.50 3.42 4.12
C GLN A 64 -13.75 4.15 3.64
N ASN A 65 -13.63 4.95 2.58
CA ASN A 65 -14.76 5.68 2.02
C ASN A 65 -15.85 4.74 1.49
N LEU A 66 -15.46 3.68 0.77
CA LEU A 66 -16.39 2.66 0.28
C LEU A 66 -17.17 1.99 1.43
N LEU A 67 -16.49 1.63 2.52
CA LEU A 67 -17.13 1.01 3.68
C LEU A 67 -18.11 1.95 4.38
N LEU A 68 -17.80 3.25 4.43
CA LEU A 68 -18.70 4.27 4.95
C LEU A 68 -19.97 4.42 4.08
N GLU A 69 -19.82 4.43 2.76
CA GLU A 69 -20.95 4.46 1.82
C GLU A 69 -21.84 3.20 1.91
N LEU A 70 -21.24 2.05 2.21
CA LEU A 70 -21.96 0.79 2.45
C LEU A 70 -22.54 0.68 3.87
N HIS A 71 -22.53 1.76 4.66
CA HIS A 71 -22.99 1.80 6.05
C HIS A 71 -22.35 0.73 6.95
N SER A 72 -21.13 0.31 6.62
CA SER A 72 -20.37 -0.63 7.46
C SER A 72 -19.68 0.15 8.59
N SER A 73 -19.92 -0.25 9.84
CA SER A 73 -19.27 0.41 10.98
C SER A 73 -17.78 0.07 10.99
N LEU A 74 -16.95 1.08 10.71
CA LEU A 74 -15.51 0.98 10.92
C LEU A 74 -15.25 1.08 12.42
N HIS A 75 -15.08 -0.06 13.08
CA HIS A 75 -14.57 -0.06 14.45
C HIS A 75 -13.12 0.43 14.44
N THR A 76 -12.87 1.50 15.18
CA THR A 76 -11.52 1.97 15.47
C THR A 76 -10.80 0.88 16.25
N ALA A 77 -9.70 0.36 15.71
CA ALA A 77 -8.83 -0.54 16.46
C ALA A 77 -8.23 0.26 17.63
N THR A 78 -8.41 -0.26 18.85
CA THR A 78 -7.93 0.32 20.11
C THR A 78 -6.42 0.16 20.25
#